data_AF-A0A520CSB6-F1
#
_entry.id   AF-A0A520CSB6-F1
#
_cell.length_a   1.000
_cell.length_b   1.000
_cell.length_c   1.000
_cell.angle_alpha   90.00
_cell.angle_beta   90.00
_cell.angle_gamma   90.00
#
_symmetry.space_group_name_H-M   'P 1'
#
loop_
_entity.id
_entity.type
_entity.pdbx_description
1 polymer ?
#
loop_
_entity_poly.entity_id
_entity_poly.type
_entity_poly.pdbx_seq_one_letter_code
_entity_poly.pdbx_strand_id
1 'polypeptide(L)'
;RDTWVGEKAPWTGTRKGKNVQQTWGVFDDVFVPTDNTFNFLQNVLDEVIALFPSKYIHIGGDECPKEYWKQSEFCQKFIKDNNLKDEHGLQSYFIQRIEKYVNAKGRSIIGWDEILEGGLAPNATVMSWRGEAGGIEAAKQSHDVIMTPGSAGLYFDHKASTSPDEPLTISGLGSGYSNFHKVYNYDPVPKELTADQKKYIIGVQANVWTEYMETPSKVEYMIFPKIFSLAEIAWSQVERKDFKNFTEERVPLHLAKLDQTNTNFWVPVPVGQPDKMLSGENFNIELKAPLKGAKIFYTLDNYRPSENATEYTKPIKVNVLQGQKKTLKTIVITPSGKRSVVSETTLNNGAPEVKTK
;
A
#
# COMPACT_ATOMS: atom_id res chain seq x y z
N ARG A 1 22.89 -24.37 1.68
CA ARG A 1 23.08 -24.17 3.13
C ARG A 1 21.73 -24.39 3.78
N ASP A 2 21.69 -25.01 4.96
CA ASP A 2 20.45 -25.10 5.73
C ASP A 2 20.01 -23.69 6.14
N THR A 3 18.70 -23.47 6.24
CA THR A 3 18.17 -22.17 6.71
C THR A 3 18.57 -22.00 8.18
N TRP A 4 19.31 -20.94 8.48
CA TRP A 4 19.71 -20.64 9.85
C TRP A 4 18.50 -20.14 10.65
N VAL A 5 18.20 -20.79 11.77
CA VAL A 5 17.13 -20.42 12.71
C VAL A 5 17.79 -19.92 14.00
N GLY A 6 17.59 -18.64 14.33
CA GLY A 6 18.17 -18.05 15.55
C GLY A 6 17.68 -18.73 16.83
N GLU A 7 18.53 -18.81 17.86
CA GLU A 7 18.25 -19.57 19.10
C GLU A 7 16.98 -19.14 19.83
N LYS A 8 16.55 -17.88 19.68
CA LYS A 8 15.36 -17.32 20.33
C LYS A 8 14.13 -17.24 19.41
N ALA A 9 14.24 -17.71 18.17
CA ALA A 9 13.10 -17.72 17.26
C ALA A 9 12.10 -18.81 17.71
N PRO A 10 10.82 -18.49 17.94
CA PRO A 10 9.81 -19.50 18.22
C PRO A 10 9.67 -20.41 16.99
N TRP A 11 10.25 -21.62 17.07
CA TRP A 11 10.37 -22.55 15.94
C TRP A 11 9.75 -23.92 16.26
N THR A 12 8.76 -24.33 15.47
CA THR A 12 8.02 -25.60 15.63
C THR A 12 8.24 -26.61 14.48
N GLY A 13 9.02 -26.27 13.44
CA GLY A 13 9.27 -27.14 12.27
C GLY A 13 10.57 -27.95 12.33
N THR A 14 11.01 -28.51 11.20
CA THR A 14 12.30 -29.23 11.10
C THR A 14 13.50 -28.29 11.30
N ARG A 15 14.53 -28.73 12.03
CA ARG A 15 15.79 -27.98 12.19
C ARG A 15 16.88 -28.40 11.20
N LYS A 16 16.55 -29.31 10.27
CA LYS A 16 17.43 -29.81 9.21
C LYS A 16 16.81 -29.53 7.85
N GLY A 17 17.62 -29.10 6.89
CA GLY A 17 17.18 -28.71 5.57
C GLY A 17 16.73 -27.24 5.49
N LYS A 18 16.24 -26.85 4.30
CA LYS A 18 15.64 -25.52 4.11
C LYS A 18 14.23 -25.48 4.69
N ASN A 19 13.92 -24.39 5.35
CA ASN A 19 12.66 -24.15 6.03
C ASN A 19 11.85 -23.08 5.30
N VAL A 20 10.52 -23.21 5.36
CA VAL A 20 9.63 -22.10 4.98
C VAL A 20 9.90 -20.94 5.93
N GLN A 21 10.01 -19.73 5.38
CA GLN A 21 10.30 -18.53 6.18
C GLN A 21 9.16 -18.26 7.17
N GLN A 22 9.53 -17.92 8.40
CA GLN A 22 8.61 -17.60 9.50
C GLN A 22 8.68 -16.13 9.91
N THR A 23 9.47 -15.35 9.18
CA THR A 23 9.64 -13.91 9.35
C THR A 23 9.41 -13.24 8.00
N TRP A 24 9.30 -11.92 8.04
CA TRP A 24 9.14 -11.09 6.85
C TRP A 24 10.47 -10.51 6.40
N GLY A 25 10.53 -10.07 5.15
CA GLY A 25 11.70 -9.40 4.57
C GLY A 25 12.23 -10.12 3.34
N VAL A 26 13.43 -9.71 2.94
CA VAL A 26 14.11 -10.18 1.74
C VAL A 26 15.11 -11.27 2.10
N PHE A 27 15.12 -12.37 1.34
CA PHE A 27 15.94 -13.55 1.64
C PHE A 27 16.92 -13.86 0.50
N ASP A 28 18.18 -14.12 0.85
CA ASP A 28 19.26 -14.43 -0.12
C ASP A 28 19.07 -15.78 -0.84
N ASP A 29 18.27 -16.69 -0.26
CA ASP A 29 17.96 -18.00 -0.82
C ASP A 29 16.99 -17.90 -2.00
N VAL A 30 17.54 -17.66 -3.20
CA VAL A 30 16.79 -17.54 -4.45
C VAL A 30 16.97 -18.74 -5.39
N PHE A 31 16.12 -18.83 -6.41
CA PHE A 31 16.23 -19.85 -7.45
C PHE A 31 17.56 -19.75 -8.22
N VAL A 32 18.18 -20.92 -8.49
CA VAL A 32 19.38 -21.03 -9.32
C VAL A 32 18.96 -21.27 -10.79
N PRO A 33 19.60 -20.65 -11.81
CA PRO A 33 19.19 -20.78 -13.21
C PRO A 33 19.64 -22.11 -13.85
N THR A 34 19.14 -23.23 -13.33
CA THR A 34 19.39 -24.58 -13.88
C THR A 34 18.18 -25.08 -14.66
N ASP A 35 18.38 -26.05 -15.56
CA ASP A 35 17.26 -26.68 -16.28
C ASP A 35 16.25 -27.35 -15.33
N ASN A 36 16.70 -27.90 -14.20
CA ASN A 36 15.80 -28.42 -13.18
C ASN A 36 14.87 -27.33 -12.62
N THR A 37 15.41 -26.16 -12.31
CA THR A 37 14.61 -25.00 -11.87
C THR A 37 13.64 -24.55 -12.94
N PHE A 38 14.08 -24.43 -14.19
CA PHE A 38 13.21 -23.99 -15.28
C PHE A 38 12.10 -25.01 -15.55
N ASN A 39 12.39 -26.31 -15.56
CA ASN A 39 11.37 -27.35 -15.71
C ASN A 39 10.35 -27.31 -14.57
N PHE A 40 10.80 -27.12 -13.31
CA PHE A 40 9.90 -26.95 -12.18
C PHE A 40 8.97 -25.74 -12.37
N LEU A 41 9.51 -24.56 -12.67
CA LEU A 41 8.72 -23.34 -12.85
C LEU A 41 7.77 -23.45 -14.04
N GLN A 42 8.20 -24.08 -15.13
CA GLN A 42 7.37 -24.31 -16.32
C GLN A 42 6.20 -25.24 -16.03
N ASN A 43 6.43 -26.33 -15.29
CA ASN A 43 5.36 -27.24 -14.88
C ASN A 43 4.33 -26.53 -13.97
N VAL A 44 4.80 -25.72 -13.01
CA VAL A 44 3.92 -24.89 -12.17
C VAL A 44 3.12 -23.91 -13.02
N LEU A 45 3.77 -23.21 -13.96
CA LEU A 45 3.11 -22.27 -14.86
C LEU A 45 2.09 -22.95 -15.77
N ASP A 46 2.35 -24.17 -16.23
CA ASP A 46 1.40 -24.93 -17.04
C ASP A 46 0.11 -25.23 -16.26
N GLU A 47 0.22 -25.65 -14.99
CA GLU A 47 -0.95 -25.86 -14.14
C GLU A 47 -1.70 -24.54 -13.86
N VAL A 48 -0.98 -23.45 -13.57
CA VAL A 48 -1.58 -22.13 -13.33
C VAL A 48 -2.29 -21.61 -14.59
N ILE A 49 -1.65 -21.63 -15.75
CA ILE A 49 -2.22 -21.11 -17.01
C ILE A 49 -3.43 -21.93 -17.45
N ALA A 50 -3.51 -23.22 -17.11
CA ALA A 50 -4.69 -24.03 -17.36
C ALA A 50 -5.90 -23.59 -16.53
N LEU A 51 -5.69 -23.07 -15.32
CA LEU A 51 -6.76 -22.62 -14.42
C LEU A 51 -7.19 -21.18 -14.67
N PHE A 52 -6.25 -20.29 -15.03
CA PHE A 52 -6.50 -18.86 -15.12
C PHE A 52 -6.53 -18.39 -16.58
N PRO A 53 -7.70 -17.95 -17.12
CA PRO A 53 -7.83 -17.58 -18.53
C PRO A 53 -7.21 -16.22 -18.87
N SER A 54 -6.63 -15.52 -17.89
CA SER A 54 -6.03 -14.19 -18.07
C SER A 54 -4.99 -14.19 -19.20
N LYS A 55 -5.00 -13.14 -20.02
CA LYS A 55 -3.92 -12.90 -20.99
C LYS A 55 -2.59 -12.65 -20.28
N TYR A 56 -2.63 -11.92 -19.17
CA TYR A 56 -1.45 -11.50 -18.41
C TYR A 56 -1.20 -12.43 -17.24
N ILE A 57 0.05 -12.87 -17.07
CA ILE A 57 0.54 -13.70 -15.96
C ILE A 57 1.63 -12.91 -15.22
N HIS A 58 1.42 -12.60 -13.94
CA HIS A 58 2.43 -11.93 -13.14
C HIS A 58 3.49 -12.93 -12.68
N ILE A 59 4.77 -12.67 -12.98
CA ILE A 59 5.88 -13.58 -12.65
C ILE A 59 6.75 -13.07 -11.50
N GLY A 60 6.43 -11.90 -10.93
CA GLY A 60 7.17 -11.29 -9.83
C GLY A 60 8.43 -10.59 -10.34
N GLY A 61 9.59 -10.99 -9.83
CA GLY A 61 10.91 -10.42 -10.18
C GLY A 61 11.42 -9.36 -9.20
N ASP A 62 10.67 -9.10 -8.14
CA ASP A 62 11.00 -8.21 -7.03
C ASP A 62 12.08 -8.79 -6.12
N GLU A 63 12.85 -7.88 -5.51
CA GLU A 63 13.69 -8.14 -4.34
C GLU A 63 14.56 -9.42 -4.39
N CYS A 64 15.06 -9.82 -5.57
CA CYS A 64 15.90 -11.00 -5.74
C CYS A 64 17.38 -10.67 -5.39
N PRO A 65 17.92 -11.03 -4.21
CA PRO A 65 19.28 -10.67 -3.86
C PRO A 65 20.28 -11.45 -4.71
N LYS A 66 21.42 -10.84 -4.98
CA LYS A 66 22.44 -11.42 -5.86
C LYS A 66 23.53 -12.16 -5.08
N GLU A 67 23.48 -12.14 -3.75
CA GLU A 67 24.58 -12.61 -2.89
C GLU A 67 24.93 -14.08 -3.08
N TYR A 68 23.93 -14.96 -3.23
CA TYR A 68 24.20 -16.38 -3.45
C TYR A 68 24.56 -16.71 -4.89
N TRP A 69 24.14 -15.90 -5.87
CA TRP A 69 24.63 -16.03 -7.24
C TRP A 69 26.10 -15.59 -7.36
N LYS A 70 26.52 -14.54 -6.65
CA LYS A 70 27.93 -14.11 -6.56
C LYS A 70 28.83 -15.20 -5.98
N GLN A 71 28.34 -15.93 -4.98
CA GLN A 71 29.09 -17.01 -4.31
C GLN A 71 29.03 -18.37 -5.04
N SER A 72 28.15 -18.52 -6.03
CA SER A 72 27.91 -19.80 -6.70
C SER A 72 28.84 -19.96 -7.90
N GLU A 73 29.76 -20.93 -7.84
CA GLU A 73 30.63 -21.28 -8.99
C GLU A 73 29.83 -21.59 -10.25
N PHE A 74 28.67 -22.25 -10.10
CA PHE A 74 27.75 -22.51 -11.20
C PHE A 74 27.25 -21.21 -11.83
N CYS A 75 26.75 -20.26 -11.02
CA CYS A 75 26.20 -19.00 -11.54
C CYS A 75 27.29 -18.15 -12.18
N GLN A 76 28.48 -18.07 -11.57
CA GLN A 76 29.61 -17.33 -12.13
C GLN A 76 30.08 -17.93 -13.45
N LYS A 77 30.14 -19.26 -13.54
CA LYS A 77 30.43 -19.95 -14.80
C LYS A 77 29.34 -19.69 -15.85
N PHE A 78 28.07 -19.75 -15.45
CA PHE A 78 26.94 -19.49 -16.35
C PHE A 78 26.98 -18.07 -16.93
N ILE A 79 27.24 -17.06 -16.08
CA ILE A 79 27.41 -15.66 -16.49
C ILE A 79 28.49 -15.54 -17.57
N LYS A 80 29.65 -16.16 -17.33
CA LYS A 80 30.78 -16.14 -18.28
C LYS A 80 30.45 -16.88 -19.58
N ASP A 81 29.91 -18.09 -19.50
CA ASP A 81 29.61 -18.93 -20.67
C ASP A 81 28.53 -18.32 -21.57
N ASN A 82 27.60 -17.55 -20.99
CA ASN A 82 26.50 -16.91 -21.71
C ASN A 82 26.76 -15.42 -22.02
N ASN A 83 27.98 -14.92 -21.79
CA ASN A 83 28.37 -13.52 -22.01
C ASN A 83 27.44 -12.51 -21.30
N LEU A 84 26.97 -12.84 -20.10
CA LEU A 84 26.19 -11.93 -19.27
C LEU A 84 27.14 -10.99 -18.52
N LYS A 85 26.68 -9.75 -18.29
CA LYS A 85 27.51 -8.71 -17.65
C LYS A 85 27.83 -9.05 -16.18
N ASP A 86 26.82 -9.46 -15.43
CA ASP A 86 26.83 -9.66 -13.98
C ASP A 86 25.57 -10.44 -13.55
N GLU A 87 25.30 -10.53 -12.25
CA GLU A 87 24.13 -11.18 -11.68
C GLU A 87 22.80 -10.48 -12.01
N HIS A 88 22.80 -9.18 -12.37
CA HIS A 88 21.61 -8.52 -12.89
C HIS A 88 21.34 -8.99 -14.33
N GLY A 89 22.39 -9.15 -15.14
CA GLY A 89 22.29 -9.84 -16.43
C GLY A 89 21.76 -11.28 -16.30
N LEU A 90 22.12 -11.98 -15.22
CA LEU A 90 21.59 -13.32 -14.91
C LEU A 90 20.10 -13.30 -14.58
N GLN A 91 19.62 -12.32 -13.81
CA GLN A 91 18.19 -12.12 -13.57
C GLN A 91 17.44 -11.85 -14.88
N SER A 92 17.95 -10.95 -15.71
CA SER A 92 17.36 -10.65 -17.02
C SER A 92 17.26 -11.90 -17.90
N TYR A 93 18.31 -12.72 -17.98
CA TYR A 93 18.26 -14.02 -18.66
C TYR A 93 17.14 -14.93 -18.10
N PHE A 94 17.03 -15.02 -16.77
CA PHE A 94 16.01 -15.84 -16.11
C PHE A 94 14.60 -15.39 -16.51
N ILE A 95 14.33 -14.09 -16.42
CA ILE A 95 13.04 -13.48 -16.77
C ILE A 95 12.73 -13.69 -18.26
N GLN A 96 13.69 -13.45 -19.16
CA GLN A 96 13.49 -13.65 -20.60
C GLN A 96 13.20 -15.11 -20.96
N ARG A 97 13.81 -16.09 -20.26
CA ARG A 97 13.53 -17.51 -20.49
C ARG A 97 12.10 -17.88 -20.06
N ILE A 98 11.62 -17.35 -18.94
CA ILE A 98 10.23 -17.53 -18.49
C ILE A 98 9.25 -16.79 -19.41
N GLU A 99 9.56 -15.55 -19.81
CA GLU A 99 8.74 -14.77 -20.74
C GLU A 99 8.52 -15.51 -22.05
N LYS A 100 9.59 -16.02 -22.69
CA LYS A 100 9.48 -16.80 -23.93
C LYS A 100 8.57 -18.02 -23.76
N TYR A 101 8.64 -18.68 -22.61
CA TYR A 101 7.79 -19.82 -22.32
C TYR A 101 6.32 -19.42 -22.18
N VAL A 102 6.02 -18.38 -21.40
CA VAL A 102 4.66 -17.84 -21.21
C VAL A 102 4.08 -17.32 -22.54
N ASN A 103 4.90 -16.64 -23.36
CA ASN A 103 4.54 -16.17 -24.70
C ASN A 103 4.20 -17.33 -25.64
N ALA A 104 4.93 -18.45 -25.59
CA ALA A 104 4.65 -19.64 -26.39
C ALA A 104 3.30 -20.31 -26.03
N LYS A 105 2.73 -19.98 -24.87
CA LYS A 105 1.38 -20.40 -24.43
C LYS A 105 0.30 -19.37 -24.76
N GLY A 106 0.63 -18.34 -25.56
CA GLY A 106 -0.29 -17.28 -25.97
C GLY A 106 -0.62 -16.27 -24.87
N ARG A 107 0.24 -16.16 -23.85
CA ARG A 107 0.09 -15.25 -22.70
C ARG A 107 1.16 -14.17 -22.73
N SER A 108 1.03 -13.13 -21.91
CA SER A 108 2.01 -12.04 -21.73
C SER A 108 2.40 -11.94 -20.26
N ILE A 109 3.62 -11.49 -19.95
CA ILE A 109 4.05 -11.36 -18.55
C ILE A 109 3.76 -9.97 -17.99
N ILE A 110 3.52 -9.92 -16.68
CA ILE A 110 3.73 -8.72 -15.87
C ILE A 110 4.86 -9.02 -14.87
N GLY A 111 5.74 -8.07 -14.60
CA GLY A 111 6.70 -8.17 -13.51
C GLY A 111 6.94 -6.83 -12.85
N TRP A 112 7.45 -6.85 -11.62
CA TRP A 112 7.81 -5.65 -10.88
C TRP A 112 8.91 -4.85 -11.58
N ASP A 113 9.04 -3.56 -11.29
CA ASP A 113 9.98 -2.67 -12.00
C ASP A 113 11.47 -3.08 -11.94
N GLU A 114 11.85 -3.99 -11.05
CA GLU A 114 13.16 -4.66 -11.05
C GLU A 114 13.44 -5.45 -12.33
N ILE A 115 12.43 -5.90 -13.09
CA ILE A 115 12.69 -6.59 -14.37
C ILE A 115 13.32 -5.67 -15.43
N LEU A 116 13.39 -4.36 -15.17
CA LEU A 116 14.19 -3.41 -15.94
C LEU A 116 15.71 -3.68 -15.83
N GLU A 117 16.14 -4.27 -14.72
CA GLU A 117 17.55 -4.52 -14.42
C GLU A 117 18.12 -5.59 -15.38
N GLY A 118 18.92 -5.15 -16.36
CA GLY A 118 19.54 -6.03 -17.36
C GLY A 118 18.81 -6.11 -18.70
N GLY A 119 17.82 -5.24 -18.93
CA GLY A 119 17.12 -5.08 -20.21
C GLY A 119 15.78 -5.83 -20.26
N LEU A 120 14.76 -5.14 -20.77
CA LEU A 120 13.40 -5.64 -20.84
C LEU A 120 13.21 -6.70 -21.93
N ALA A 121 12.34 -7.65 -21.62
CA ALA A 121 11.82 -8.59 -22.57
C ALA A 121 10.76 -7.89 -23.46
N PRO A 122 10.75 -8.06 -24.80
CA PRO A 122 10.01 -7.18 -25.72
C PRO A 122 8.50 -7.05 -25.46
N ASN A 123 7.87 -8.05 -24.83
CA ASN A 123 6.42 -8.07 -24.57
C ASN A 123 6.10 -7.95 -23.07
N ALA A 124 7.08 -7.56 -22.24
CA ALA A 124 6.89 -7.42 -20.81
C ALA A 124 6.07 -6.17 -20.47
N THR A 125 5.07 -6.34 -19.60
CA THR A 125 4.39 -5.25 -18.90
C THR A 125 5.06 -5.03 -17.54
N VAL A 126 5.30 -3.77 -17.18
CA VAL A 126 5.99 -3.40 -15.94
C VAL A 126 4.98 -2.93 -14.88
N MET A 127 5.07 -3.46 -13.66
CA MET A 127 4.33 -2.98 -12.49
C MET A 127 5.24 -2.12 -11.61
N SER A 128 4.99 -0.81 -11.58
CA SER A 128 5.88 0.16 -10.92
C SER A 128 5.50 0.36 -9.45
N TRP A 129 6.35 -0.10 -8.52
CA TRP A 129 6.02 -0.13 -7.09
C TRP A 129 6.95 0.73 -6.23
N ARG A 130 8.23 0.86 -6.62
CA ARG A 130 9.26 1.66 -5.90
C ARG A 130 9.11 3.18 -6.13
N GLY A 131 7.91 3.63 -6.47
CA GLY A 131 7.62 4.96 -6.99
C GLY A 131 7.21 4.91 -8.47
N GLU A 132 7.29 6.05 -9.14
CA GLU A 132 6.86 6.19 -10.54
C GLU A 132 8.02 6.08 -11.54
N ALA A 133 9.27 6.17 -11.06
CA ALA A 133 10.45 6.24 -11.92
C ALA A 133 10.60 5.01 -12.84
N GLY A 134 10.39 3.80 -12.31
CA GLY A 134 10.43 2.57 -13.08
C GLY A 134 9.37 2.53 -14.19
N GLY A 135 8.13 2.89 -13.86
CA GLY A 135 7.04 3.00 -14.83
C GLY A 135 7.27 4.08 -15.88
N ILE A 136 7.80 5.25 -15.51
CA ILE A 136 8.14 6.32 -16.46
C ILE A 136 9.20 5.84 -17.45
N GLU A 137 10.23 5.14 -16.97
CA GLU A 137 11.30 4.60 -17.82
C GLU A 137 10.79 3.50 -18.76
N ALA A 138 9.98 2.57 -18.24
CA ALA A 138 9.33 1.53 -19.05
C ALA A 138 8.44 2.11 -20.17
N ALA A 139 7.63 3.13 -19.85
CA ALA A 139 6.78 3.80 -20.83
C ALA A 139 7.59 4.53 -21.90
N LYS A 140 8.74 5.14 -21.55
CA LYS A 140 9.66 5.75 -22.53
C LYS A 140 10.27 4.71 -23.47
N GLN A 141 10.42 3.48 -23.02
CA GLN A 141 10.87 2.33 -23.81
C GLN A 141 9.73 1.62 -24.54
N SER A 142 8.50 2.18 -24.53
CA SER A 142 7.32 1.61 -25.21
C SER A 142 6.82 0.28 -24.61
N HIS A 143 7.01 0.07 -23.32
CA HIS A 143 6.42 -1.05 -22.57
C HIS A 143 5.16 -0.60 -21.84
N ASP A 144 4.15 -1.47 -21.83
CA ASP A 144 2.95 -1.28 -21.02
C ASP A 144 3.30 -1.21 -19.52
N VAL A 145 2.59 -0.35 -18.79
CA VAL A 145 2.84 -0.05 -17.37
C VAL A 145 1.56 -0.09 -16.56
N ILE A 146 1.64 -0.73 -15.41
CA ILE A 146 0.64 -0.66 -14.35
C ILE A 146 1.27 0.09 -13.17
N MET A 147 0.67 1.22 -12.77
CA MET A 147 1.17 2.02 -11.65
C MET A 147 0.66 1.47 -10.32
N THR A 148 1.58 1.11 -9.44
CA THR A 148 1.30 0.72 -8.04
C THR A 148 2.20 1.41 -7.01
N PRO A 149 2.60 2.69 -7.15
CA PRO A 149 3.56 3.31 -6.22
C PRO A 149 3.04 3.42 -4.78
N GLY A 150 3.76 2.81 -3.83
CA GLY A 150 3.48 2.98 -2.39
C GLY A 150 3.59 4.42 -1.91
N SER A 151 4.48 5.21 -2.54
CA SER A 151 4.61 6.65 -2.30
C SER A 151 3.31 7.42 -2.56
N ALA A 152 2.44 6.95 -3.45
CA ALA A 152 1.14 7.55 -3.78
C ALA A 152 -0.01 7.04 -2.90
N GLY A 153 0.27 6.18 -1.91
CA GLY A 153 -0.76 5.58 -1.04
C GLY A 153 -1.37 4.30 -1.60
N LEU A 154 -0.84 3.74 -2.69
CA LEU A 154 -1.32 2.50 -3.30
C LEU A 154 -0.83 1.22 -2.59
N TYR A 155 -0.17 1.34 -1.44
CA TYR A 155 0.12 0.23 -0.53
C TYR A 155 -0.89 0.26 0.61
N PHE A 156 -1.93 -0.58 0.50
CA PHE A 156 -3.06 -0.59 1.43
C PHE A 156 -2.74 -1.30 2.74
N ASP A 157 -1.60 -1.98 2.83
CA ASP A 157 -0.99 -2.52 4.04
C ASP A 157 -0.43 -1.46 4.99
N HIS A 158 -0.23 -0.23 4.52
CA HIS A 158 0.20 0.89 5.35
C HIS A 158 -0.97 1.49 6.15
N LYS A 159 -0.66 2.00 7.35
CA LYS A 159 -1.61 2.72 8.23
C LYS A 159 -2.29 3.91 7.55
N ALA A 160 -3.55 4.12 7.89
CA ALA A 160 -4.39 5.20 7.36
C ALA A 160 -4.22 6.52 8.12
N SER A 161 -3.73 6.50 9.37
CA SER A 161 -3.52 7.71 10.17
C SER A 161 -2.29 7.60 11.10
N THR A 162 -2.01 8.71 11.80
CA THR A 162 -1.00 8.80 12.87
C THR A 162 -1.52 8.34 14.23
N SER A 163 -2.81 8.02 14.36
CA SER A 163 -3.43 7.72 15.64
C SER A 163 -2.77 6.49 16.28
N PRO A 164 -2.48 6.50 17.60
CA PRO A 164 -1.98 5.32 18.30
C PRO A 164 -3.02 4.19 18.37
N ASP A 165 -4.29 4.49 18.04
CA ASP A 165 -5.35 3.50 17.94
C ASP A 165 -5.29 2.68 16.65
N GLU A 166 -4.45 3.05 15.69
CA GLU A 166 -4.30 2.24 14.48
C GLU A 166 -3.80 0.84 14.86
N PRO A 167 -4.45 -0.22 14.38
CA PRO A 167 -3.96 -1.58 14.58
C PRO A 167 -2.55 -1.76 14.02
N LEU A 168 -1.85 -2.77 14.54
CA LEU A 168 -0.54 -3.17 14.02
C LEU A 168 -0.62 -3.35 12.49
N THR A 169 0.31 -2.70 11.80
CA THR A 169 0.46 -2.66 10.36
C THR A 169 1.94 -2.53 10.06
N ILE A 170 2.35 -2.81 8.83
CA ILE A 170 3.71 -2.48 8.43
C ILE A 170 3.87 -0.96 8.51
N SER A 171 4.86 -0.51 9.30
CA SER A 171 5.17 0.90 9.47
C SER A 171 6.67 1.10 9.39
N GLY A 172 7.21 1.27 8.19
CA GLY A 172 8.59 1.74 8.04
C GLY A 172 9.41 1.05 6.98
N LEU A 173 9.16 1.38 5.71
CA LEU A 173 10.18 1.46 4.67
C LEU A 173 9.88 2.68 3.78
N GLY A 174 10.12 3.89 4.32
CA GLY A 174 10.24 5.15 3.55
C GLY A 174 8.98 5.74 2.89
N SER A 175 7.89 4.98 2.73
CA SER A 175 6.67 5.43 2.06
C SER A 175 5.55 5.59 3.09
N GLY A 176 5.28 6.85 3.48
CA GLY A 176 4.35 7.19 4.57
C GLY A 176 2.90 6.73 4.39
N TYR A 177 2.01 7.23 5.25
CA TYR A 177 0.58 6.90 5.36
C TYR A 177 -0.13 6.62 4.02
N SER A 178 -0.97 5.57 4.01
CA SER A 178 -1.93 5.29 2.94
C SER A 178 -3.31 5.70 3.45
N ASN A 179 -3.62 6.99 3.42
CA ASN A 179 -4.97 7.47 3.70
C ASN A 179 -5.74 7.60 2.37
N PHE A 180 -7.07 7.45 2.43
CA PHE A 180 -7.89 7.46 1.21
C PHE A 180 -7.86 8.82 0.48
N HIS A 181 -7.51 9.92 1.16
CA HIS A 181 -7.28 11.23 0.55
C HIS A 181 -6.04 11.24 -0.36
N LYS A 182 -4.94 10.64 0.09
CA LYS A 182 -3.68 10.53 -0.65
C LYS A 182 -3.88 9.72 -1.92
N VAL A 183 -4.59 8.58 -1.80
CA VAL A 183 -4.97 7.76 -2.96
C VAL A 183 -5.80 8.57 -3.95
N TYR A 184 -6.82 9.29 -3.48
CA TYR A 184 -7.68 10.10 -4.36
C TYR A 184 -6.90 11.18 -5.10
N ASN A 185 -5.92 11.81 -4.44
CA ASN A 185 -5.15 12.89 -5.04
C ASN A 185 -4.10 12.43 -6.06
N TYR A 186 -3.87 11.13 -6.17
CA TYR A 186 -2.96 10.59 -7.17
C TYR A 186 -3.57 10.69 -8.59
N ASP A 187 -2.73 11.02 -9.56
CA ASP A 187 -3.00 10.90 -10.98
C ASP A 187 -2.06 9.81 -11.52
N PRO A 188 -2.58 8.64 -11.94
CA PRO A 188 -1.75 7.54 -12.39
C PRO A 188 -0.95 7.80 -13.66
N VAL A 189 -1.24 8.88 -14.39
CA VAL A 189 -0.57 9.22 -15.66
C VAL A 189 0.47 10.31 -15.41
N PRO A 190 1.78 10.00 -15.37
CA PRO A 190 2.82 10.97 -15.06
C PRO A 190 2.85 12.14 -16.06
N LYS A 191 3.14 13.34 -15.55
CA LYS A 191 3.15 14.57 -16.36
C LYS A 191 4.40 14.66 -17.25
N GLU A 192 5.44 13.93 -16.88
CA GLU A 192 6.74 13.84 -17.54
C GLU A 192 6.67 13.10 -18.88
N LEU A 193 5.62 12.30 -19.11
CA LEU A 193 5.43 11.53 -20.33
C LEU A 193 4.82 12.38 -21.46
N THR A 194 5.28 12.17 -22.68
CA THR A 194 4.65 12.74 -23.88
C THR A 194 3.27 12.14 -24.13
N ALA A 195 2.45 12.76 -24.99
CA ALA A 195 1.12 12.24 -25.33
C ALA A 195 1.16 10.81 -25.89
N ASP A 196 2.21 10.45 -26.65
CA ASP A 196 2.38 9.09 -27.16
C ASP A 196 2.83 8.12 -26.07
N GLN A 197 3.73 8.53 -25.18
CA GLN A 197 4.20 7.69 -24.08
C GLN A 197 3.11 7.41 -23.04
N LYS A 198 2.19 8.36 -22.81
CA LYS A 198 1.06 8.17 -21.89
C LYS A 198 0.16 6.99 -22.25
N LYS A 199 0.12 6.57 -23.52
CA LYS A 199 -0.67 5.42 -23.99
C LYS A 199 -0.20 4.10 -23.39
N TYR A 200 1.07 4.03 -22.95
CA TYR A 200 1.64 2.85 -22.31
C TYR A 200 1.28 2.75 -20.82
N ILE A 201 0.70 3.79 -20.21
CA ILE A 201 0.12 3.66 -18.86
C ILE A 201 -1.25 3.01 -19.01
N ILE A 202 -1.29 1.69 -18.85
CA ILE A 202 -2.49 0.87 -19.13
C ILE A 202 -3.33 0.59 -17.88
N GLY A 203 -2.85 0.92 -16.68
CA GLY A 203 -3.60 0.69 -15.46
C GLY A 203 -2.99 1.26 -14.18
N VAL A 204 -3.80 1.21 -13.13
CA VAL A 204 -3.41 1.52 -11.75
C VAL A 204 -3.96 0.43 -10.84
N GLN A 205 -3.20 0.05 -9.82
CA GLN A 205 -3.59 -0.95 -8.84
C GLN A 205 -3.08 -0.54 -7.44
N ALA A 206 -3.80 -0.96 -6.40
CA ALA A 206 -3.29 -0.92 -5.03
C ALA A 206 -2.92 -2.33 -4.56
N ASN A 207 -1.82 -2.43 -3.83
CA ASN A 207 -1.26 -3.67 -3.29
C ASN A 207 -1.70 -3.83 -1.83
N VAL A 208 -1.88 -5.08 -1.38
CA VAL A 208 -2.18 -5.42 0.02
C VAL A 208 -1.25 -6.56 0.42
N TRP A 209 -0.13 -6.23 1.06
CA TRP A 209 0.75 -7.20 1.68
C TRP A 209 0.22 -7.61 3.07
N THR A 210 0.32 -8.89 3.41
CA THR A 210 -0.46 -9.47 4.53
C THR A 210 0.37 -9.88 5.74
N GLU A 211 1.61 -9.40 5.88
CA GLU A 211 2.53 -9.71 6.99
C GLU A 211 1.90 -9.48 8.36
N TYR A 212 1.09 -8.42 8.49
CA TYR A 212 0.41 -8.02 9.72
C TYR A 212 -1.11 -8.15 9.60
N MET A 213 -1.61 -9.02 8.71
CA MET A 213 -3.04 -9.23 8.46
C MET A 213 -3.42 -10.71 8.54
N GLU A 214 -3.54 -11.21 9.77
CA GLU A 214 -3.83 -12.63 10.02
C GLU A 214 -5.29 -13.04 9.70
N THR A 215 -6.20 -12.08 9.52
CA THR A 215 -7.62 -12.36 9.29
C THR A 215 -8.19 -11.58 8.10
N PRO A 216 -9.18 -12.14 7.39
CA PRO A 216 -9.91 -11.41 6.34
C PRO A 216 -10.54 -10.11 6.86
N SER A 217 -11.03 -10.10 8.10
CA SER A 217 -11.60 -8.89 8.73
C SER A 217 -10.58 -7.76 8.86
N LYS A 218 -9.31 -8.08 9.12
CA LYS A 218 -8.22 -7.09 9.14
C LYS A 218 -7.90 -6.60 7.72
N VAL A 219 -7.93 -7.48 6.72
CA VAL A 219 -7.78 -7.10 5.32
C VAL A 219 -8.88 -6.13 4.87
N GLU A 220 -10.14 -6.40 5.23
CA GLU A 220 -11.27 -5.48 4.97
C GLU A 220 -11.02 -4.08 5.57
N TYR A 221 -10.54 -4.02 6.81
CA TYR A 221 -10.25 -2.76 7.51
C TYR A 221 -9.17 -1.97 6.78
N MET A 222 -8.18 -2.67 6.24
CA MET A 222 -7.08 -2.07 5.51
C MET A 222 -7.44 -1.71 4.07
N ILE A 223 -8.50 -2.26 3.48
CA ILE A 223 -8.95 -1.96 2.10
C ILE A 223 -10.01 -0.86 2.08
N PHE A 224 -11.01 -0.93 2.97
CA PHE A 224 -12.13 0.00 2.98
C PHE A 224 -11.89 1.16 3.95
N PRO A 225 -12.08 2.43 3.53
CA PRO A 225 -12.67 2.88 2.25
C PRO A 225 -11.67 3.20 1.13
N LYS A 226 -10.37 2.95 1.30
CA LYS A 226 -9.31 3.35 0.34
C LYS A 226 -9.56 2.85 -1.08
N ILE A 227 -10.20 1.68 -1.21
CA ILE A 227 -10.58 1.12 -2.51
C ILE A 227 -11.54 2.00 -3.31
N PHE A 228 -12.37 2.83 -2.67
CA PHE A 228 -13.22 3.78 -3.37
C PHE A 228 -12.40 4.89 -4.03
N SER A 229 -11.31 5.33 -3.39
CA SER A 229 -10.39 6.28 -3.98
C SER A 229 -9.62 5.66 -5.15
N LEU A 230 -9.21 4.38 -5.04
CA LEU A 230 -8.60 3.66 -6.16
C LEU A 230 -9.56 3.59 -7.35
N ALA A 231 -10.82 3.21 -7.10
CA ALA A 231 -11.84 3.10 -8.14
C ALA A 231 -12.07 4.46 -8.84
N GLU A 232 -12.08 5.56 -8.09
CA GLU A 232 -12.20 6.89 -8.66
C GLU A 232 -11.01 7.22 -9.58
N ILE A 233 -9.76 7.05 -9.13
CA ILE A 233 -8.59 7.41 -9.94
C ILE A 233 -8.38 6.47 -11.14
N ALA A 234 -8.90 5.25 -11.07
CA ALA A 234 -8.82 4.27 -12.15
C ALA A 234 -9.87 4.50 -13.25
N TRP A 235 -11.00 5.15 -12.92
CA TRP A 235 -12.17 5.19 -13.79
C TRP A 235 -12.57 6.62 -14.20
N SER A 236 -12.55 7.55 -13.26
CA SER A 236 -13.06 8.91 -13.48
C SER A 236 -12.05 9.77 -14.22
N GLN A 237 -12.54 10.57 -15.18
CA GLN A 237 -11.71 11.58 -15.85
C GLN A 237 -11.22 12.62 -14.83
N VAL A 238 -9.96 13.06 -14.96
CA VAL A 238 -9.29 13.96 -14.01
C VAL A 238 -10.08 15.26 -13.82
N GLU A 239 -10.61 15.83 -14.89
CA GLU A 239 -11.41 17.05 -14.89
C GLU A 239 -12.76 16.93 -14.18
N ARG A 240 -13.22 15.70 -13.89
CA ARG A 240 -14.46 15.43 -13.15
C ARG A 240 -14.22 15.14 -11.67
N LYS A 241 -12.96 15.05 -11.24
CA LYS A 241 -12.62 14.78 -9.84
C LYS A 241 -13.03 15.99 -8.99
N ASP A 242 -13.97 15.76 -8.08
CA ASP A 242 -14.36 16.70 -7.02
C ASP A 242 -14.16 16.02 -5.67
N PHE A 243 -13.08 16.39 -5.00
CA PHE A 243 -12.68 15.80 -3.72
C PHE A 243 -13.72 16.05 -2.61
N LYS A 244 -14.33 17.24 -2.60
CA LYS A 244 -15.31 17.60 -1.58
C LYS A 244 -16.58 16.76 -1.79
N ASN A 245 -17.09 16.71 -3.01
CA ASN A 245 -18.23 15.84 -3.33
C ASN A 245 -17.93 14.36 -3.05
N PHE A 246 -16.74 13.87 -3.42
CA PHE A 246 -16.33 12.50 -3.18
C PHE A 246 -16.35 12.13 -1.70
N THR A 247 -15.67 12.92 -0.86
CA THR A 247 -15.49 12.64 0.57
C THR A 247 -16.72 12.97 1.42
N GLU A 248 -17.49 13.99 1.02
CA GLU A 248 -18.60 14.49 1.84
C GLU A 248 -19.98 14.04 1.38
N GLU A 249 -20.13 13.50 0.16
CA GLU A 249 -21.42 13.08 -0.40
C GLU A 249 -21.40 11.63 -0.88
N ARG A 250 -20.45 11.20 -1.73
CA ARG A 250 -20.45 9.85 -2.32
C ARG A 250 -19.93 8.75 -1.39
N VAL A 251 -18.71 8.91 -0.86
CA VAL A 251 -18.12 7.93 0.09
C VAL A 251 -19.03 7.71 1.33
N PRO A 252 -19.63 8.75 1.94
CA PRO A 252 -20.59 8.59 3.04
C PRO A 252 -21.74 7.63 2.73
N LEU A 253 -22.25 7.61 1.49
CA LEU A 253 -23.32 6.71 1.07
C LEU A 253 -22.84 5.26 0.98
N HIS A 254 -21.62 5.03 0.49
CA HIS A 254 -21.03 3.69 0.44
C HIS A 254 -20.70 3.17 1.84
N LEU A 255 -20.15 4.01 2.70
CA LEU A 255 -19.88 3.67 4.10
C LEU A 255 -21.16 3.32 4.86
N ALA A 256 -22.26 4.05 4.64
CA ALA A 256 -23.56 3.73 5.25
C ALA A 256 -24.11 2.38 4.77
N LYS A 257 -23.78 1.93 3.55
CA LYS A 257 -24.12 0.58 3.06
C LYS A 257 -23.24 -0.49 3.71
N LEU A 258 -21.92 -0.26 3.78
CA LEU A 258 -20.99 -1.17 4.47
C LEU A 258 -21.37 -1.32 5.94
N ASP A 259 -21.84 -0.25 6.58
CA ASP A 259 -22.25 -0.27 7.99
C ASP A 259 -23.40 -1.26 8.27
N GLN A 260 -24.26 -1.51 7.29
CA GLN A 260 -25.36 -2.48 7.36
C GLN A 260 -24.91 -3.94 7.20
N THR A 261 -23.60 -4.17 7.04
CA THR A 261 -22.99 -5.49 6.88
C THR A 261 -21.99 -5.77 8.00
N ASN A 262 -21.48 -7.01 8.02
CA ASN A 262 -20.41 -7.43 8.93
C ASN A 262 -19.00 -7.00 8.47
N THR A 263 -18.87 -6.34 7.32
CA THR A 263 -17.57 -5.88 6.82
C THR A 263 -16.92 -4.93 7.82
N ASN A 264 -15.69 -5.25 8.21
CA ASN A 264 -14.90 -4.43 9.11
C ASN A 264 -14.17 -3.37 8.29
N PHE A 265 -14.66 -2.12 8.25
CA PHE A 265 -14.00 -1.04 7.52
C PHE A 265 -13.39 -0.01 8.46
N TRP A 266 -12.35 0.70 8.01
CA TRP A 266 -11.79 1.84 8.73
C TRP A 266 -12.81 2.98 8.75
N VAL A 267 -13.43 3.25 9.91
CA VAL A 267 -14.41 4.33 10.06
C VAL A 267 -13.67 5.67 10.01
N PRO A 268 -13.98 6.58 9.06
CA PRO A 268 -13.29 7.85 9.01
C PRO A 268 -13.50 8.72 10.24
N VAL A 269 -12.54 9.59 10.50
CA VAL A 269 -12.62 10.66 11.50
C VAL A 269 -13.57 11.77 11.01
N PRO A 270 -14.02 12.69 11.88
CA PRO A 270 -14.90 13.77 11.46
C PRO A 270 -14.29 14.63 10.34
N VAL A 271 -15.08 14.97 9.34
CA VAL A 271 -14.69 15.94 8.32
C VAL A 271 -14.64 17.33 8.97
N GLY A 272 -13.61 18.11 8.65
CA GLY A 272 -13.43 19.47 9.18
C GLY A 272 -12.55 19.55 10.44
N GLN A 273 -12.20 18.41 11.06
CA GLN A 273 -11.25 18.43 12.16
C GLN A 273 -9.81 18.64 11.65
N PRO A 274 -9.08 19.66 12.14
CA PRO A 274 -7.71 19.88 11.74
C PRO A 274 -6.77 18.77 12.23
N ASP A 275 -5.86 18.32 11.37
CA ASP A 275 -4.81 17.33 11.67
C ASP A 275 -3.51 17.98 12.21
N LYS A 276 -3.54 19.29 12.43
CA LYS A 276 -2.41 20.12 12.88
C LYS A 276 -2.80 20.96 14.08
N MET A 277 -1.79 21.42 14.80
CA MET A 277 -1.98 22.40 15.87
C MET A 277 -2.55 23.70 15.29
N LEU A 278 -3.59 24.23 15.93
CA LEU A 278 -4.11 25.56 15.68
C LEU A 278 -3.61 26.53 16.76
N SER A 279 -3.23 27.74 16.34
CA SER A 279 -2.79 28.80 17.24
C SER A 279 -3.85 29.90 17.35
N GLY A 280 -4.14 30.35 18.57
CA GLY A 280 -5.11 31.41 18.83
C GLY A 280 -5.81 31.27 20.18
N GLU A 281 -6.69 32.23 20.49
CA GLU A 281 -7.46 32.25 21.73
C GLU A 281 -8.86 31.65 21.57
N ASN A 282 -9.57 32.04 20.51
CA ASN A 282 -10.97 31.66 20.28
C ASN A 282 -11.07 30.80 19.03
N PHE A 283 -11.49 29.55 19.21
CA PHE A 283 -11.67 28.58 18.14
C PHE A 283 -13.15 28.28 17.93
N ASN A 284 -13.57 28.21 16.66
CA ASN A 284 -14.89 27.74 16.26
C ASN A 284 -14.68 26.54 15.30
N ILE A 285 -14.99 25.34 15.77
CA ILE A 285 -14.69 24.10 15.05
C ILE A 285 -16.00 23.50 14.55
N GLU A 286 -16.10 23.39 13.22
CA GLU A 286 -17.23 22.80 12.52
C GLU A 286 -16.84 21.40 12.05
N LEU A 287 -17.67 20.42 12.41
CA LEU A 287 -17.44 19.01 12.10
C LEU A 287 -18.62 18.46 11.31
N LYS A 288 -18.35 17.57 10.36
CA LYS A 288 -19.37 16.79 9.66
C LYS A 288 -19.12 15.30 9.89
N ALA A 289 -20.18 14.57 10.20
CA ALA A 289 -20.11 13.12 10.32
C ALA A 289 -19.72 12.50 8.97
N PRO A 290 -18.82 11.51 8.95
CA PRO A 290 -18.26 10.96 7.71
C PRO A 290 -19.20 9.98 7.00
N LEU A 291 -20.32 9.61 7.62
CA LEU A 291 -21.37 8.80 7.02
C LEU A 291 -22.72 9.09 7.67
N LYS A 292 -23.79 8.80 6.93
CA LYS A 292 -25.16 9.09 7.35
C LYS A 292 -25.51 8.33 8.64
N GLY A 293 -25.99 9.06 9.64
CA GLY A 293 -26.42 8.49 10.92
C GLY A 293 -25.30 8.25 11.93
N ALA A 294 -24.03 8.43 11.55
CA ALA A 294 -22.94 8.38 12.52
C ALA A 294 -22.97 9.60 13.45
N LYS A 295 -22.57 9.37 14.70
CA LYS A 295 -22.46 10.39 15.73
C LYS A 295 -20.99 10.70 16.02
N ILE A 296 -20.72 11.95 16.35
CA ILE A 296 -19.39 12.39 16.79
C ILE A 296 -19.48 12.69 18.27
N PHE A 297 -18.54 12.16 19.05
CA PHE A 297 -18.38 12.48 20.46
C PHE A 297 -17.02 13.12 20.68
N TYR A 298 -16.93 14.09 21.60
CA TYR A 298 -15.71 14.82 21.82
C TYR A 298 -15.42 15.16 23.29
N THR A 299 -14.15 15.42 23.57
CA THR A 299 -13.62 15.88 24.86
C THR A 299 -12.63 17.03 24.66
N LEU A 300 -12.45 17.85 25.70
CA LEU A 300 -11.49 18.97 25.75
C LEU A 300 -10.58 18.92 26.99
N ASP A 301 -10.71 17.87 27.79
CA ASP A 301 -10.09 17.64 29.10
C ASP A 301 -9.03 16.54 29.07
N ASN A 302 -8.59 16.16 27.86
CA ASN A 302 -7.66 15.08 27.54
C ASN A 302 -8.16 13.65 27.79
N TYR A 303 -9.37 13.43 28.31
CA TYR A 303 -9.94 12.09 28.40
C TYR A 303 -10.24 11.53 27.02
N ARG A 304 -10.19 10.19 26.90
CA ARG A 304 -10.56 9.50 25.68
C ARG A 304 -12.07 9.65 25.43
N PRO A 305 -12.50 10.16 24.26
CA PRO A 305 -13.92 10.29 23.96
C PRO A 305 -14.57 8.92 23.77
N SER A 306 -15.83 8.82 24.17
CA SER A 306 -16.72 7.67 24.00
C SER A 306 -18.16 8.14 23.85
N GLU A 307 -19.12 7.21 23.73
CA GLU A 307 -20.55 7.48 23.73
C GLU A 307 -21.06 8.21 25.00
N ASN A 308 -20.26 8.19 26.08
CA ASN A 308 -20.57 8.89 27.32
C ASN A 308 -19.99 10.32 27.37
N ALA A 309 -19.20 10.72 26.36
CA ALA A 309 -18.68 12.07 26.23
C ALA A 309 -19.72 13.02 25.58
N THR A 310 -19.34 14.27 25.35
CA THR A 310 -20.26 15.25 24.74
C THR A 310 -20.54 14.90 23.29
N GLU A 311 -21.81 14.69 22.93
CA GLU A 311 -22.23 14.53 21.53
C GLU A 311 -22.13 15.87 20.79
N TYR A 312 -21.48 15.87 19.63
CA TYR A 312 -21.40 17.02 18.73
C TYR A 312 -22.75 17.23 18.03
N THR A 313 -23.42 18.31 18.38
CA THR A 313 -24.71 18.72 17.78
C THR A 313 -24.68 20.13 17.18
N LYS A 314 -23.60 20.87 17.43
CA LYS A 314 -23.38 22.26 16.97
C LYS A 314 -21.87 22.58 16.99
N PRO A 315 -21.41 23.63 16.28
CA PRO A 315 -20.01 24.03 16.27
C PRO A 315 -19.41 24.16 17.68
N ILE A 316 -18.20 23.60 17.86
CA ILE A 316 -17.50 23.61 19.14
C ILE A 316 -16.79 24.95 19.28
N LYS A 317 -17.26 25.76 20.22
CA LYS A 317 -16.62 27.02 20.59
C LYS A 317 -15.69 26.78 21.77
N VAL A 318 -14.40 27.05 21.58
CA VAL A 318 -13.37 26.84 22.61
C VAL A 318 -12.59 28.14 22.80
N ASN A 319 -12.60 28.65 24.03
CA ASN A 319 -11.65 29.65 24.47
C ASN A 319 -10.45 28.97 25.17
N VAL A 320 -9.25 29.33 24.75
CA VAL A 320 -7.96 28.89 25.31
C VAL A 320 -7.24 30.13 25.82
N LEU A 321 -7.04 30.21 27.14
CA LEU A 321 -6.40 31.36 27.77
C LEU A 321 -4.92 31.45 27.37
N GLN A 322 -4.37 32.68 27.37
CA GLN A 322 -2.97 32.93 27.08
C GLN A 322 -2.05 32.04 27.94
N GLY A 323 -1.04 31.44 27.31
CA GLY A 323 -0.10 30.50 27.93
C GLY A 323 -0.63 29.07 28.10
N GLN A 324 -1.84 28.78 27.61
CA GLN A 324 -2.46 27.45 27.73
C GLN A 324 -2.62 26.76 26.38
N LYS A 325 -2.86 25.44 26.45
CA LYS A 325 -3.29 24.62 25.33
C LYS A 325 -4.43 23.69 25.76
N LYS A 326 -5.32 23.37 24.83
CA LYS A 326 -6.35 22.33 24.98
C LYS A 326 -6.21 21.34 23.83
N THR A 327 -6.62 20.10 24.06
CA THR A 327 -6.66 19.07 23.02
C THR A 327 -8.11 18.73 22.75
N LEU A 328 -8.60 19.03 21.54
CA LEU A 328 -9.85 18.49 21.06
C LEU A 328 -9.59 17.04 20.66
N LYS A 329 -10.25 16.10 21.32
CA LYS A 329 -10.27 14.69 20.91
C LYS A 329 -11.67 14.33 20.45
N THR A 330 -11.77 13.58 19.37
CA THR A 330 -13.07 13.13 18.84
C THR A 330 -13.04 11.65 18.49
N ILE A 331 -14.21 11.02 18.53
CA ILE A 331 -14.46 9.68 18.01
C ILE A 331 -15.78 9.67 17.24
N VAL A 332 -15.80 8.94 16.13
CA VAL A 332 -17.02 8.67 15.36
C VAL A 332 -17.56 7.30 15.76
N ILE A 333 -18.88 7.23 16.01
CA ILE A 333 -19.59 5.97 16.24
C ILE A 333 -20.68 5.85 15.17
N THR A 334 -20.61 4.78 14.39
CA THR A 334 -21.59 4.46 13.33
C THR A 334 -22.91 3.93 13.92
N PRO A 335 -24.01 3.91 13.15
CA PRO A 335 -25.26 3.27 13.57
C PRO A 335 -25.10 1.82 14.03
N SER A 336 -24.22 1.04 13.40
CA SER A 336 -23.94 -0.35 13.82
C SER A 336 -23.00 -0.49 15.02
N GLY A 337 -22.45 0.62 15.52
CA GLY A 337 -21.54 0.65 16.67
C GLY A 337 -20.05 0.52 16.34
N LYS A 338 -19.68 0.41 15.04
CA LYS A 338 -18.27 0.53 14.60
C LYS A 338 -17.71 1.91 14.94
N ARG A 339 -16.43 1.99 15.25
CA ARG A 339 -15.77 3.19 15.78
C ARG A 339 -14.58 3.61 14.93
N SER A 340 -14.36 4.92 14.81
CA SER A 340 -13.10 5.44 14.28
C SER A 340 -11.97 5.29 15.29
N VAL A 341 -10.74 5.47 14.81
CA VAL A 341 -9.64 5.90 15.67
C VAL A 341 -9.96 7.24 16.34
N VAL A 342 -9.33 7.55 17.46
CA VAL A 342 -9.41 8.89 18.04
C VAL A 342 -8.58 9.86 17.18
N SER A 343 -9.22 10.95 16.76
CA SER A 343 -8.56 12.10 16.14
C SER A 343 -8.34 13.21 17.15
N GLU A 344 -7.16 13.84 17.09
CA GLU A 344 -6.75 14.88 18.02
C GLU A 344 -6.36 16.17 17.29
N THR A 345 -6.75 17.31 17.85
CA THR A 345 -6.33 18.64 17.41
C THR A 345 -5.86 19.45 18.62
N THR A 346 -4.61 19.89 18.60
CA THR A 346 -4.09 20.78 19.64
C THR A 346 -4.49 22.21 19.34
N LEU A 347 -5.14 22.86 20.31
CA LEU A 347 -5.54 24.27 20.29
C LEU A 347 -4.62 25.02 21.25
N ASN A 348 -3.68 25.80 20.74
CA ASN A 348 -2.62 26.41 21.52
C ASN A 348 -2.73 27.95 21.53
N ASN A 349 -2.73 28.56 22.71
CA ASN A 349 -2.63 30.01 22.87
C ASN A 349 -1.29 30.40 23.52
N GLY A 350 -0.18 30.06 22.87
CA GLY A 350 1.16 30.43 23.33
C GLY A 350 1.66 29.64 24.55
N ALA A 351 1.14 28.43 24.79
CA ALA A 351 1.76 27.52 25.75
C ALA A 351 3.17 27.14 25.27
N PRO A 352 4.18 27.13 26.16
CA PRO A 352 5.54 26.75 25.81
C PRO A 352 5.58 25.30 25.33
N GLU A 353 6.44 25.02 24.35
CA GLU A 353 6.74 23.65 23.96
C GLU A 353 7.41 22.94 25.13
N VAL A 354 6.76 21.89 25.63
CA VAL A 354 7.39 20.98 26.57
C VAL A 354 8.38 20.16 25.76
N LYS A 355 9.68 20.45 25.90
CA LYS A 355 10.73 19.56 25.39
C LYS A 355 10.58 18.22 26.09
N THR A 356 9.97 17.25 25.41
CA THR A 356 10.03 15.85 25.80
C THR A 356 11.50 15.43 25.77
N LYS A 357 12.02 15.02 26.93
CA LYS A 357 13.36 14.45 27.07
C LYS A 357 13.49 13.12 26.36
#